data_AF-A0A5C8LCG9-F1
#
_entry.id   AF-A0A5C8LCG9-F1
#
_cell.length_a   1.000
_cell.length_b   1.000
_cell.length_c   1.000
_cell.angle_alpha   90.00
_cell.angle_beta   90.00
_cell.angle_gamma   90.00
#
_symmetry.space_group_name_H-M   'P 1'
#
loop_
_entity.id
_entity.type
_entity.pdbx_description
1 polymer ?
#
loop_
_entity_poly.entity_id
_entity_poly.type
_entity_poly.pdbx_seq_one_letter_code
_entity_poly.pdbx_strand_id
1 'polypeptide(L)'
;MLGVSSVACDNDDGNAPNQNQCAYQGFSYLDTNDNTSIFIPETDLYTDFFISSSNEPEVEIYKTAQPGSFYFLTTTVGLNATGTGTLSLNGNVYNVNVICQRTGNTVGNEMRFDLTANGLEAEFCVIIDRVQ
;
A
#
# COMPACT_ATOMS: atom_id res chain seq x y z
N MET A 1 26.42 2.93 15.14
CA MET A 1 25.68 3.26 13.91
C MET A 1 24.21 3.12 14.28
N LEU A 2 23.50 4.22 14.48
CA LEU A 2 22.05 4.16 14.73
C LEU A 2 21.39 3.78 13.40
N GLY A 3 20.86 2.56 13.32
CA GLY A 3 20.00 2.16 12.21
C GLY A 3 18.71 2.96 12.30
N VAL A 4 18.38 3.68 11.23
CA VAL A 4 17.07 4.29 11.07
C VAL A 4 16.10 3.14 10.84
N SER A 5 15.44 2.67 11.90
CA SER A 5 14.27 1.81 11.77
C SER A 5 13.18 2.66 11.13
N SER A 6 12.84 2.36 9.88
CA SER A 6 11.66 2.89 9.22
C SER A 6 10.43 2.29 9.90
N VAL A 7 9.95 2.95 10.95
CA VAL A 7 8.75 2.58 11.73
C VAL A 7 7.49 2.37 10.86
N ALA A 8 7.52 2.79 9.59
CA ALA A 8 6.43 2.67 8.61
C ALA A 8 6.62 1.55 7.57
N CYS A 9 7.69 0.74 7.66
CA CYS A 9 7.89 -0.43 6.80
C CYS A 9 8.22 -1.69 7.61
N ASP A 10 8.65 -1.56 8.87
CA ASP A 10 9.06 -2.68 9.73
C ASP A 10 7.83 -3.38 10.35
N ASN A 11 7.09 -4.15 9.52
CA ASN A 11 5.94 -4.91 10.00
C ASN A 11 5.90 -6.42 9.76
N ASP A 12 6.97 -6.99 9.20
CA ASP A 12 7.06 -8.38 8.77
C ASP A 12 7.41 -9.39 9.90
N ASP A 13 7.86 -8.93 11.07
CA ASP A 13 8.43 -9.77 12.14
C ASP A 13 7.43 -10.19 13.25
N GLY A 14 6.16 -9.77 13.12
CA GLY A 14 5.12 -10.06 14.10
C GLY A 14 5.19 -9.22 15.39
N ASN A 15 6.15 -8.30 15.52
CA ASN A 15 6.34 -7.39 16.66
C ASN A 15 6.41 -5.90 16.27
N ALA A 16 6.15 -5.60 15.01
CA ALA A 16 5.86 -4.30 14.44
C ALA A 16 5.05 -3.36 15.36
N PRO A 17 5.63 -2.25 15.85
CA PRO A 17 4.89 -1.25 16.64
C PRO A 17 3.71 -0.63 15.88
N ASN A 18 3.75 -0.65 14.53
CA ASN A 18 2.78 -0.09 13.59
C ASN A 18 1.72 -1.10 13.08
N GLN A 19 1.78 -2.39 13.44
CA GLN A 19 0.73 -3.36 13.06
C GLN A 19 -0.69 -2.86 13.42
N ASN A 20 -0.79 -2.14 14.53
CA ASN A 20 -2.04 -1.54 15.02
C ASN A 20 -2.14 -0.02 14.79
N GLN A 21 -1.12 0.62 14.20
CA GLN A 21 -1.05 2.07 14.02
C GLN A 21 -0.39 2.44 12.71
N CYS A 22 -1.13 3.15 11.86
CA CYS A 22 -0.59 3.81 10.68
C CYS A 22 0.48 4.85 11.08
N ALA A 23 1.76 4.54 10.85
CA ALA A 23 2.86 5.44 11.19
C ALA A 23 2.98 6.60 10.19
N TYR A 24 2.52 6.39 8.95
CA TYR A 24 2.48 7.39 7.90
C TYR A 24 1.24 7.18 7.02
N GLN A 25 0.39 8.20 6.91
CA GLN A 25 -0.80 8.15 6.05
C GLN A 25 -0.39 8.47 4.61
N GLY A 26 -0.45 7.45 3.75
CA GLY A 26 -0.02 7.48 2.36
C GLY A 26 0.70 6.18 1.99
N PHE A 27 1.75 6.30 1.18
CA PHE A 27 2.62 5.20 0.77
C PHE A 27 4.02 5.39 1.35
N SER A 28 4.57 4.33 1.96
CA SER A 28 5.97 4.22 2.34
C SER A 28 6.62 3.07 1.57
N TYR A 29 7.85 3.27 1.14
CA TYR A 29 8.65 2.30 0.40
C TYR A 29 10.08 2.31 0.90
N LEU A 30 10.67 1.13 1.02
CA LEU A 30 12.07 0.88 1.29
C LEU A 30 12.64 0.00 0.16
N ASP A 31 13.64 0.52 -0.55
CA ASP A 31 14.50 -0.31 -1.39
C ASP A 31 15.49 -1.04 -0.47
N THR A 32 15.34 -2.35 -0.35
CA THR A 32 16.16 -3.16 0.56
C THR A 32 17.56 -3.44 -0.01
N ASN A 33 17.83 -3.07 -1.26
CA ASN A 33 19.16 -3.22 -1.87
C ASN A 33 20.10 -2.07 -1.49
N ASP A 34 19.57 -0.85 -1.34
CA ASP A 34 20.37 0.35 -1.09
C ASP A 34 19.90 1.21 0.11
N ASN A 35 18.84 0.77 0.80
CA ASN A 35 18.20 1.44 1.94
C ASN A 35 17.68 2.85 1.62
N THR A 36 17.33 3.12 0.35
CA THR A 36 16.61 4.34 0.01
C THR A 36 15.13 4.21 0.35
N SER A 37 14.53 5.31 0.83
CA SER A 37 13.11 5.35 1.17
C SER A 37 12.37 6.37 0.33
N ILE A 38 11.14 6.03 -0.07
CA ILE A 38 10.22 6.92 -0.76
C ILE A 38 8.95 7.02 0.09
N PHE A 39 8.45 8.25 0.25
CA PHE A 39 7.19 8.53 0.92
C PHE A 39 6.32 9.36 0.00
N ILE A 40 5.06 8.95 -0.18
CA ILE A 40 4.05 9.71 -0.93
C ILE A 40 2.87 9.94 0.02
N PRO A 41 2.53 11.19 0.35
CA PRO A 41 1.48 11.46 1.33
C PRO A 41 0.11 11.11 0.76
N GLU A 42 -0.81 10.77 1.65
CA GLU A 42 -2.21 10.47 1.28
C GLU A 42 -2.86 11.59 0.46
N THR A 43 -2.51 12.86 0.72
CA THR A 43 -3.03 14.00 -0.04
C THR A 43 -2.64 14.00 -1.52
N ASP A 44 -1.61 13.23 -1.89
CA ASP A 44 -1.15 13.08 -3.26
C ASP A 44 -1.70 11.80 -3.92
N LEU A 45 -2.36 10.95 -3.13
CA LEU A 45 -2.96 9.69 -3.56
C LEU A 45 -4.48 9.86 -3.73
N TYR A 46 -5.05 8.93 -4.48
CA TYR A 46 -6.48 8.74 -4.59
C TYR A 46 -6.78 7.25 -4.55
N THR A 47 -7.76 6.86 -3.74
CA THR A 47 -8.15 5.46 -3.53
C THR A 47 -9.57 5.22 -4.04
N ASP A 48 -9.66 4.46 -5.14
CA ASP A 48 -10.90 3.92 -5.67
C ASP A 48 -11.11 2.49 -5.14
N PHE A 49 -12.19 2.26 -4.41
CA PHE A 49 -12.62 0.92 -3.98
C PHE A 49 -13.82 0.45 -4.81
N PHE A 50 -13.64 -0.62 -5.56
CA PHE A 50 -14.68 -1.22 -6.37
C PHE A 50 -15.34 -2.35 -5.58
N ILE A 51 -16.60 -2.17 -5.15
CA ILE A 51 -17.34 -3.21 -4.42
C ILE A 51 -17.69 -4.37 -5.35
N SER A 52 -17.95 -4.07 -6.62
CA SER A 52 -18.34 -5.06 -7.62
C SER A 52 -17.63 -4.75 -8.93
N SER A 53 -16.65 -5.57 -9.29
CA SER A 53 -16.01 -5.54 -10.60
C SER A 53 -16.04 -6.92 -11.26
N SER A 54 -15.56 -7.04 -12.49
CA SER A 54 -15.38 -8.34 -13.14
C SER A 54 -14.32 -9.22 -12.48
N ASN A 55 -13.53 -8.67 -11.56
CA ASN A 55 -12.39 -9.31 -10.90
C ASN A 55 -12.66 -9.64 -9.42
N GLU A 56 -13.92 -9.57 -8.95
CA GLU A 56 -14.26 -9.49 -7.51
C GLU A 56 -13.92 -8.10 -6.93
N PRO A 57 -14.20 -7.80 -5.63
CA PRO A 57 -13.86 -6.51 -5.07
C PRO A 57 -12.37 -6.19 -5.20
N GLU A 58 -12.05 -4.97 -5.64
CA GLU A 58 -10.67 -4.55 -5.90
C GLU A 58 -10.45 -3.10 -5.48
N VAL A 59 -9.18 -2.76 -5.27
CA VAL A 59 -8.75 -1.40 -4.96
C VAL A 59 -7.72 -0.93 -5.97
N GLU A 60 -7.85 0.34 -6.35
CA GLU A 60 -6.87 1.09 -7.12
C GLU A 60 -6.42 2.30 -6.31
N ILE A 61 -5.12 2.43 -6.08
CA ILE A 61 -4.49 3.57 -5.40
C ILE A 61 -3.52 4.24 -6.36
N TYR A 62 -3.64 5.53 -6.65
CA TYR A 62 -2.80 6.19 -7.65
C TYR A 62 -2.49 7.64 -7.30
N LYS A 63 -1.40 8.17 -7.89
CA LYS A 63 -1.12 9.61 -7.79
C LYS A 63 -2.00 10.38 -8.76
N THR A 64 -2.80 11.31 -8.26
CA THR A 64 -3.70 12.15 -9.09
C THR A 64 -2.95 12.96 -10.15
N ALA A 65 -1.78 13.49 -9.81
CA ALA A 65 -0.95 14.28 -10.72
C ALA A 65 -0.21 13.43 -11.77
N GLN A 66 -0.02 12.13 -11.52
CA GLN A 66 0.84 11.24 -12.33
C GLN A 66 0.33 9.78 -12.33
N PRO A 67 -0.92 9.52 -12.75
CA PRO A 67 -1.55 8.20 -12.58
C PRO A 67 -0.85 7.07 -13.33
N GLY A 68 -0.16 7.37 -14.44
CA GLY A 68 0.61 6.36 -15.17
C GLY A 68 1.97 6.02 -14.56
N SER A 69 2.51 6.88 -13.70
CA SER A 69 3.86 6.74 -13.12
C SER A 69 3.83 6.12 -11.73
N PHE A 70 2.69 6.21 -11.04
CA PHE A 70 2.45 5.58 -9.75
C PHE A 70 1.01 5.09 -9.65
N TYR A 71 0.84 3.78 -9.47
CA TYR A 71 -0.43 3.15 -9.14
C TYR A 71 -0.22 1.82 -8.42
N PHE A 72 -1.21 1.38 -7.66
CA PHE A 72 -1.29 0.05 -7.06
C PHE A 72 -2.68 -0.54 -7.31
N LEU A 73 -2.70 -1.81 -7.72
CA LEU A 73 -3.91 -2.57 -7.99
C LEU A 73 -3.89 -3.90 -7.23
N THR A 74 -4.97 -4.24 -6.54
CA THR A 74 -5.14 -5.57 -5.96
C THR A 74 -6.60 -5.94 -5.73
N THR A 75 -6.92 -7.22 -5.82
CA THR A 75 -8.18 -7.82 -5.34
C THR A 75 -8.07 -8.32 -3.89
N THR A 76 -6.89 -8.21 -3.27
CA THR A 76 -6.62 -8.63 -1.89
C THR A 76 -7.15 -7.58 -0.92
N VAL A 77 -8.47 -7.46 -0.80
CA VAL A 77 -9.12 -6.37 -0.04
C VAL A 77 -9.80 -6.82 1.25
N GLY A 78 -9.86 -8.13 1.52
CA GLY A 78 -10.43 -8.67 2.76
C GLY A 78 -9.46 -8.56 3.94
N LEU A 79 -9.97 -8.32 5.16
CA LEU A 79 -9.14 -8.27 6.36
C LEU A 79 -8.30 -9.55 6.53
N ASN A 80 -6.99 -9.40 6.72
CA ASN A 80 -5.98 -10.46 6.80
C ASN A 80 -5.88 -11.33 5.54
N ALA A 81 -6.48 -10.92 4.42
CA ALA A 81 -6.31 -11.62 3.16
C ALA A 81 -4.88 -11.45 2.66
N THR A 82 -4.34 -12.51 2.07
CA THR A 82 -3.04 -12.52 1.41
C THR A 82 -3.24 -12.84 -0.06
N GLY A 83 -2.49 -12.18 -0.94
CA GLY A 83 -2.58 -12.39 -2.37
C GLY A 83 -1.48 -11.66 -3.11
N THR A 84 -1.79 -11.19 -4.32
CA THR A 84 -0.85 -10.43 -5.14
C THR A 84 -1.45 -9.13 -5.60
N GLY A 85 -0.59 -8.23 -6.07
CA GLY A 85 -0.99 -6.98 -6.70
C GLY A 85 0.05 -6.49 -7.70
N THR A 86 -0.29 -5.39 -8.36
CA THR A 86 0.58 -4.72 -9.30
C THR A 86 0.89 -3.34 -8.77
N LEU A 87 2.18 -3.03 -8.54
CA LEU A 87 2.66 -1.72 -8.16
C LEU A 87 3.45 -1.12 -9.32
N SER A 88 3.06 0.07 -9.79
CA SER A 88 3.90 0.92 -10.62
C SER A 88 4.55 1.98 -9.74
N LEU A 89 5.88 2.07 -9.78
CA LEU A 89 6.66 3.04 -9.02
C LEU A 89 7.73 3.64 -9.94
N ASN A 90 7.65 4.95 -10.18
CA ASN A 90 8.51 5.67 -11.12
C ASN A 90 8.50 5.06 -12.54
N GLY A 91 7.37 4.47 -12.94
CA GLY A 91 7.19 3.82 -14.24
C GLY A 91 7.72 2.38 -14.33
N ASN A 92 8.33 1.84 -13.27
CA ASN A 92 8.66 0.41 -13.17
C ASN A 92 7.47 -0.35 -12.59
N VAL A 93 7.11 -1.48 -13.20
CA VAL A 93 5.98 -2.31 -12.77
C VAL A 93 6.50 -3.53 -12.01
N TYR A 94 6.00 -3.71 -10.80
CA TYR A 94 6.34 -4.79 -9.88
C TYR A 94 5.11 -5.65 -9.63
N ASN A 95 5.27 -6.97 -9.70
CA ASN A 95 4.33 -7.90 -9.10
C ASN A 95 4.72 -8.06 -7.63
N VAL A 96 3.80 -7.74 -6.73
CA VAL A 96 4.04 -7.74 -5.28
C VAL A 96 3.17 -8.78 -4.59
N ASN A 97 3.67 -9.38 -3.52
CA ASN A 97 2.84 -10.07 -2.54
C ASN A 97 2.13 -9.03 -1.70
N VAL A 98 0.86 -9.25 -1.40
CA VAL A 98 0.01 -8.30 -0.68
C VAL A 98 -0.57 -8.96 0.57
N ILE A 99 -0.55 -8.24 1.68
CA ILE A 99 -1.35 -8.56 2.88
C ILE A 99 -2.26 -7.37 3.18
N CYS A 100 -3.57 -7.59 3.25
CA CYS A 100 -4.50 -6.55 3.68
C CYS A 100 -4.63 -6.56 5.21
N GLN A 101 -3.92 -5.66 5.88
CA GLN A 101 -3.92 -5.54 7.34
C GLN A 101 -5.16 -4.82 7.88
N ARG A 102 -5.75 -3.94 7.06
CA ARG A 102 -7.00 -3.27 7.39
C ARG A 102 -7.84 -3.06 6.14
N THR A 103 -9.12 -3.29 6.29
CA THR A 103 -10.10 -3.12 5.22
C THR A 103 -11.15 -2.06 5.57
N GLY A 104 -11.80 -1.57 4.53
CA GLY A 104 -12.94 -0.66 4.56
C GLY A 104 -13.74 -0.85 3.27
N ASN A 105 -14.98 -0.37 3.25
CA ASN A 105 -15.85 -0.47 2.08
C ASN A 105 -16.72 0.78 1.85
N THR A 106 -16.43 1.85 2.58
CA THR A 106 -17.12 3.14 2.45
C THR A 106 -16.10 4.28 2.39
N VAL A 107 -16.48 5.37 1.71
CA VAL A 107 -15.66 6.59 1.63
C VAL A 107 -15.30 7.07 3.04
N GLY A 108 -14.04 7.44 3.25
CA GLY A 108 -13.50 7.84 4.55
C GLY A 108 -13.01 6.68 5.42
N ASN A 109 -13.19 5.42 5.02
CA ASN A 109 -12.57 4.30 5.73
C ASN A 109 -11.08 4.19 5.38
N GLU A 110 -10.29 3.80 6.38
CA GLU A 110 -8.88 3.46 6.21
C GLU A 110 -8.72 2.04 5.65
N MET A 111 -7.86 1.89 4.66
CA MET A 111 -7.32 0.60 4.20
C MET A 111 -5.81 0.56 4.42
N ARG A 112 -5.30 -0.61 4.80
CA ARG A 112 -3.86 -0.84 5.01
C ARG A 112 -3.38 -2.09 4.30
N PHE A 113 -2.26 -1.97 3.58
CA PHE A 113 -1.67 -3.04 2.80
C PHE A 113 -0.17 -3.10 3.01
N ASP A 114 0.35 -4.30 3.21
CA ASP A 114 1.79 -4.57 3.13
C ASP A 114 2.12 -5.18 1.79
N LEU A 115 3.26 -4.80 1.26
CA LEU A 115 3.72 -5.17 -0.04
C LEU A 115 5.16 -5.65 0.07
N THR A 116 5.41 -6.84 -0.45
CA THR A 116 6.78 -7.35 -0.57
C THR A 116 7.04 -7.85 -1.98
N ALA A 117 8.25 -7.59 -2.48
CA ALA A 117 8.79 -8.23 -3.68
C ALA A 117 10.32 -8.33 -3.54
N ASN A 118 10.98 -8.91 -4.55
CA ASN A 118 12.44 -8.98 -4.53
C ASN A 118 13.05 -7.57 -4.51
N GLY A 119 13.74 -7.22 -3.42
CA GLY A 119 14.35 -5.91 -3.24
C GLY A 119 13.38 -4.78 -2.86
N LEU A 120 12.14 -5.12 -2.46
CA LEU A 120 11.09 -4.15 -2.19
C LEU A 120 10.28 -4.54 -0.95
N GLU A 121 10.14 -3.56 -0.05
CA GLU A 121 9.17 -3.57 1.04
C GLU A 121 8.41 -2.24 1.02
N ALA A 122 7.09 -2.29 1.08
CA ALA A 122 6.26 -1.09 1.06
C ALA A 122 4.97 -1.28 1.87
N GLU A 123 4.43 -0.17 2.36
CA GLU A 123 3.16 -0.13 3.10
C GLU A 123 2.28 0.97 2.48
N PHE A 124 1.00 0.67 2.33
CA PHE A 124 -0.05 1.66 2.11
C PHE A 124 -0.87 1.80 3.37
N CYS A 125 -1.12 3.05 3.77
CA CYS A 125 -2.14 3.42 4.73
C CYS A 125 -2.95 4.58 4.16
N VAL A 126 -4.08 4.26 3.54
CA VAL A 126 -4.84 5.20 2.70
C VAL A 126 -6.29 5.28 3.14
N ILE A 127 -6.99 6.33 2.74
CA ILE A 127 -8.42 6.54 2.94
C ILE A 127 -9.13 6.30 1.62
N ILE A 128 -10.25 5.58 1.67
CA ILE A 128 -11.11 5.41 0.50
C ILE A 128 -11.71 6.77 0.13
N ASP A 129 -11.33 7.31 -1.02
CA ASP A 129 -11.90 8.54 -1.56
C ASP A 129 -13.21 8.30 -2.29
N ARG A 130 -13.32 7.13 -2.91
CA ARG A 130 -14.47 6.77 -3.75
C ARG A 130 -14.78 5.29 -3.69
N VAL A 131 -16.07 5.00 -3.69
CA VAL A 131 -16.62 3.65 -3.82
C VAL A 131 -17.37 3.53 -5.13
N GLN A 132 -17.13 2.45 -5.87
CA GLN A 132 -17.73 2.18 -7.18
C GLN A 132 -18.43 0.81 -7.23
#